data_AF-A0A1V3X3L5-F1
#
_entry.id   AF-A0A1V3X3L5-F1
#
_cell.length_a   1.000
_cell.length_b   1.000
_cell.length_c   1.000
_cell.angle_alpha   90.00
_cell.angle_beta   90.00
_cell.angle_gamma   90.00
#
_symmetry.space_group_name_H-M   'P 1'
#
loop_
_entity.id
_entity.type
_entity.pdbx_description
1 polymer ?
#
loop_
_entity_poly.entity_id
_entity_poly.type
_entity_poly.pdbx_seq_one_letter_code
_entity_poly.pdbx_strand_id
1 'polypeptide(L)'
;MTGFLRRLSVDRPIALVLEDLHWAQLPTLAMLEHVLIGCADVRMLVVATFRTTEPDRTEELVTRLADLHRFDGVRRLDLEGLDTEAIAEFVRRTQQLPTPSLRSTAALLRDKTGGNPFFLNELCNHLEIRAG
;
A
#
# COMPACT_ATOMS: atom_id res chain seq x y z
N MET A 1 -20.75 11.48 10.72
CA MET A 1 -19.72 10.42 10.86
C MET A 1 -18.61 10.81 11.85
N THR A 2 -18.01 12.00 11.72
CA THR A 2 -17.01 12.56 12.65
C THR A 2 -17.41 12.49 14.13
N GLY A 3 -18.63 12.90 14.49
CA GLY A 3 -19.10 12.81 15.88
C GLY A 3 -19.16 11.38 16.45
N PHE A 4 -19.43 10.38 15.62
CA PHE A 4 -19.39 8.97 16.02
C PHE A 4 -17.95 8.50 16.25
N LEU A 5 -17.05 8.79 15.30
CA LEU A 5 -15.63 8.46 15.39
C LEU A 5 -14.96 9.13 16.60
N ARG A 6 -15.30 10.40 16.87
CA ARG A 6 -14.82 11.12 18.06
C ARG A 6 -15.25 10.44 19.36
N ARG A 7 -16.51 9.98 19.46
CA ARG A 7 -16.96 9.28 20.66
C ARG A 7 -16.22 7.97 20.86
N LEU A 8 -16.02 7.20 19.78
CA LEU A 8 -15.27 5.95 19.84
C LEU A 8 -13.81 6.15 20.26
N SER A 9 -13.18 7.27 19.86
CA SER A 9 -11.77 7.53 20.14
C SER A 9 -11.47 7.94 21.59
N VAL A 10 -12.51 8.32 22.35
CA VAL A 10 -12.42 8.60 23.79
C VAL A 10 -11.97 7.37 24.57
N ASP A 11 -12.52 6.20 24.25
CA ASP A 11 -12.22 4.97 24.99
C ASP A 11 -10.94 4.30 24.48
N ARG A 12 -10.73 4.27 23.16
CA ARG A 12 -9.59 3.58 22.53
C ARG A 12 -9.13 4.24 21.23
N PRO A 13 -7.84 4.17 20.88
CA PRO A 13 -7.38 4.60 19.56
C PRO A 13 -8.11 3.87 18.42
N ILE A 14 -8.33 4.57 17.30
CA ILE A 14 -9.00 4.03 16.11
C ILE A 14 -8.00 3.96 14.95
N ALA A 15 -7.95 2.82 14.25
CA ALA A 15 -7.33 2.74 12.92
C ALA A 15 -8.43 2.64 11.86
N LEU A 16 -8.52 3.64 10.98
CA LEU A 16 -9.42 3.66 9.83
C LEU A 16 -8.60 3.33 8.57
N VAL A 17 -8.89 2.20 7.94
CA VAL A 17 -8.21 1.74 6.72
C VAL A 17 -9.15 1.89 5.54
N LEU A 18 -8.72 2.63 4.52
CA LEU A 18 -9.46 2.88 3.28
C LEU A 18 -8.64 2.34 2.11
N GLU A 19 -9.11 1.25 1.52
CA GLU A 19 -8.44 0.64 0.38
C GLU A 19 -8.96 1.21 -0.94
N ASP A 20 -8.10 1.17 -1.96
CA ASP A 20 -8.45 1.42 -3.36
C ASP A 20 -9.12 2.79 -3.63
N LEU A 21 -8.60 3.87 -3.00
CA LEU A 21 -9.15 5.22 -3.19
C LEU A 21 -9.13 5.71 -4.65
N HIS A 22 -8.38 5.06 -5.52
CA HIS A 22 -8.38 5.36 -6.95
C HIS A 22 -9.70 5.03 -7.64
N TRP A 23 -10.54 4.17 -7.05
CA TRP A 23 -11.91 3.92 -7.50
C TRP A 23 -12.96 4.71 -6.72
N ALA A 24 -12.55 5.52 -5.76
CA ALA A 24 -13.47 6.29 -4.93
C ALA A 24 -14.13 7.41 -5.74
N GLN A 25 -15.44 7.56 -5.57
CA GLN A 25 -16.18 8.69 -6.12
C GLN A 25 -15.92 9.96 -5.28
N LEU A 26 -16.18 11.12 -5.88
CA LEU A 26 -16.05 12.44 -5.24
C LEU A 26 -16.62 12.53 -3.81
N PRO A 27 -17.83 12.01 -3.50
CA PRO A 27 -18.37 12.08 -2.15
C PRO A 27 -17.50 11.37 -1.11
N THR A 28 -16.82 10.28 -1.49
CA THR A 28 -15.95 9.52 -0.59
C THR A 28 -14.68 10.30 -0.25
N LEU A 29 -14.08 10.99 -1.23
CA LEU A 29 -12.90 11.83 -1.01
C LEU A 29 -13.24 13.05 -0.15
N ALA A 30 -14.38 13.70 -0.40
CA ALA A 30 -14.86 14.80 0.42
C ALA A 30 -15.19 14.35 1.87
N MET A 31 -15.73 13.15 2.03
CA MET A 31 -15.96 12.54 3.33
C MET A 31 -14.65 12.29 4.08
N LEU A 32 -13.61 11.80 3.40
CA LEU A 32 -12.29 11.61 3.97
C LEU A 32 -11.69 12.94 4.44
N GLU A 33 -11.74 13.98 3.61
CA GLU A 33 -11.31 15.33 3.99
C GLU A 33 -12.04 15.82 5.25
N HIS A 34 -13.37 15.65 5.30
CA HIS A 34 -14.17 16.02 6.47
C HIS A 34 -13.78 15.23 7.73
N VAL A 35 -13.39 13.95 7.60
CA VAL A 35 -12.89 13.15 8.71
C VAL A 35 -11.53 13.67 9.19
N LEU A 36 -10.59 13.93 8.28
CA LEU A 36 -9.25 14.40 8.63
C LEU A 36 -9.30 15.74 9.38
N ILE A 37 -10.09 16.70 8.87
CA ILE A 37 -10.29 18.00 9.54
C ILE A 37 -11.02 17.80 10.87
N GLY A 38 -12.13 17.07 10.85
CA GLY A 38 -13.02 16.94 12.00
C GLY A 38 -12.47 16.07 13.13
N CYS A 39 -11.41 15.29 12.89
CA CYS A 39 -10.82 14.35 13.83
C CYS A 39 -9.30 14.58 14.06
N ALA A 40 -8.77 15.75 13.69
CA ALA A 40 -7.33 16.05 13.80
C ALA A 40 -6.77 16.00 15.24
N ASP A 41 -7.63 16.23 16.24
CA ASP A 41 -7.30 16.27 17.68
C ASP A 41 -7.62 14.96 18.41
N VAL A 42 -8.07 13.91 17.71
CA VAL A 42 -8.40 12.63 18.34
C VAL A 42 -7.35 11.56 18.05
N ARG A 43 -7.32 10.52 18.92
CA ARG A 43 -6.43 9.36 18.78
C ARG A 43 -6.86 8.45 17.62
N MET A 44 -6.58 8.88 16.39
CA MET A 44 -6.94 8.17 15.17
C MET A 44 -5.75 8.08 14.21
N LEU A 45 -5.55 6.90 13.64
CA LEU A 45 -4.70 6.68 12.48
C LEU A 45 -5.60 6.44 11.26
N VAL A 46 -5.38 7.19 10.19
CA VAL A 46 -6.02 6.93 8.90
C VAL A 46 -4.97 6.39 7.94
N VAL A 47 -5.22 5.21 7.38
CA VAL A 47 -4.41 4.60 6.33
C VAL A 47 -5.25 4.56 5.07
N ALA A 48 -4.73 5.10 3.98
CA ALA A 48 -5.40 5.10 2.70
C ALA A 48 -4.46 4.58 1.61
N THR A 49 -4.96 3.67 0.78
CA THR A 49 -4.20 3.12 -0.35
C THR A 49 -4.80 3.58 -1.67
N PHE A 50 -3.94 3.81 -2.67
CA PHE A 50 -4.35 4.19 -4.01
C PHE A 50 -3.26 3.79 -5.01
N ARG A 51 -3.66 3.64 -6.28
CA ARG A 51 -2.75 3.42 -7.39
C ARG A 51 -2.45 4.74 -8.08
N THR A 52 -1.21 4.90 -8.51
CA THR A 52 -0.73 6.05 -9.31
C THR A 52 -0.26 5.63 -10.70
N THR A 53 -0.52 4.38 -11.07
CA THR A 53 -0.26 3.84 -12.40
C THR A 53 -1.50 4.03 -13.27
N GLU A 54 -1.28 4.22 -14.58
CA GLU A 54 -2.38 4.17 -15.55
C GLU A 54 -3.03 2.77 -15.57
N PRO A 55 -4.34 2.68 -15.83
CA PRO A 55 -5.29 3.76 -16.16
C PRO A 55 -5.89 4.46 -14.92
N ASP A 56 -5.60 3.98 -13.72
CA ASP A 56 -6.24 4.43 -12.47
C ASP A 56 -5.80 5.84 -12.02
N ARG A 57 -4.69 6.34 -12.58
CA ARG A 57 -4.18 7.69 -12.32
C ARG A 57 -4.96 8.74 -13.11
N THR A 58 -5.99 9.32 -12.51
CA THR A 58 -6.69 10.50 -13.05
C THR A 58 -6.10 11.81 -12.49
N GLU A 59 -6.16 12.90 -13.26
CA GLU A 59 -5.74 14.25 -12.80
C GLU A 59 -6.56 14.72 -11.59
N GLU A 60 -7.85 14.35 -11.55
CA GLU A 60 -8.76 14.66 -10.46
C GLU A 60 -8.32 14.00 -9.15
N LEU A 61 -8.01 12.69 -9.19
CA LEU A 61 -7.51 11.96 -8.03
C LEU A 61 -6.17 12.54 -7.53
N VAL A 62 -5.25 12.82 -8.44
CA VAL A 62 -3.93 13.40 -8.09
C VAL A 62 -4.09 14.76 -7.39
N THR A 63 -4.96 15.62 -7.92
CA THR A 63 -5.21 16.95 -7.34
C THR A 63 -5.79 16.83 -5.94
N ARG A 64 -6.80 15.97 -5.75
CA ARG A 64 -7.44 15.75 -4.44
C ARG A 64 -6.49 15.15 -3.41
N LEU A 65 -5.69 14.16 -3.79
CA LEU A 65 -4.69 13.58 -2.89
C LEU A 65 -3.61 14.60 -2.52
N ALA A 66 -3.23 15.49 -3.45
CA ALA A 66 -2.31 16.59 -3.16
C ALA A 66 -2.91 17.59 -2.16
N ASP A 67 -4.21 17.90 -2.26
CA ASP A 67 -4.90 18.73 -1.28
C ASP A 67 -4.91 18.08 0.11
N LEU A 68 -5.17 16.77 0.19
CA LEU A 68 -5.09 16.03 1.46
C LEU A 68 -3.69 16.07 2.07
N HIS A 69 -2.65 16.07 1.24
CA HIS A 69 -1.26 16.10 1.71
C HIS A 69 -0.85 17.44 2.34
N ARG A 70 -1.66 18.50 2.18
CA ARG A 70 -1.44 19.79 2.83
C ARG A 70 -1.88 19.82 4.30
N PHE A 71 -2.65 18.84 4.76
CA PHE A 71 -3.05 18.77 6.18
C PHE A 71 -1.88 18.31 7.05
N ASP A 72 -1.71 18.99 8.18
CA ASP A 72 -0.71 18.60 9.17
C ASP A 72 -0.94 17.16 9.64
N GLY A 73 0.15 16.38 9.71
CA GLY A 73 0.10 14.98 10.11
C GLY A 73 -0.23 13.99 8.97
N VAL A 74 -0.59 14.47 7.77
CA VAL A 74 -0.75 13.58 6.60
C VAL A 74 0.61 13.29 5.99
N ARG A 75 0.89 12.01 5.77
CA ARG A 75 2.12 11.52 5.15
C ARG A 75 1.76 10.62 3.98
N ARG A 76 2.51 10.78 2.88
CA ARG A 76 2.43 9.92 1.71
C ARG A 76 3.63 8.99 1.74
N LEU A 77 3.37 7.70 1.56
CA LEU A 77 4.39 6.68 1.45
C LEU A 77 4.26 6.11 0.04
N ASP A 78 5.21 6.43 -0.83
CA ASP A 78 5.29 5.83 -2.15
C ASP A 78 5.91 4.43 -1.99
N LEU A 79 5.16 3.41 -2.43
CA LEU A 79 5.59 2.02 -2.39
C LEU A 79 6.16 1.65 -3.75
N GLU A 80 7.46 1.40 -3.80
CA GLU A 80 8.14 0.91 -4.99
C GLU A 80 8.15 -0.63 -5.02
N GLY A 81 8.45 -1.19 -6.20
CA GLY A 81 8.72 -2.62 -6.32
C GLY A 81 9.90 -3.03 -5.46
N LEU A 82 9.88 -4.26 -4.94
CA LEU A 82 10.97 -4.81 -4.15
C LEU A 82 12.30 -4.74 -4.92
N ASP A 83 13.35 -4.27 -4.24
CA ASP A 83 14.70 -4.34 -4.76
C ASP A 83 15.25 -5.78 -4.71
N THR A 84 16.42 -5.98 -5.29
CA THR A 84 17.04 -7.31 -5.40
C THR A 84 17.30 -7.91 -4.02
N GLU A 85 17.67 -7.11 -3.04
CA GLU A 85 17.93 -7.48 -1.65
C GLU A 85 16.65 -7.95 -0.96
N ALA A 86 15.57 -7.17 -1.04
CA ALA A 86 14.27 -7.51 -0.49
C ALA A 86 13.67 -8.75 -1.15
N ILE A 87 13.89 -8.95 -2.45
CA ILE A 87 13.48 -10.18 -3.15
C ILE A 87 14.31 -11.37 -2.66
N ALA A 88 15.63 -11.24 -2.49
CA ALA A 88 16.46 -12.31 -1.96
C ALA A 88 16.02 -12.71 -0.55
N GLU A 89 15.65 -11.72 0.29
CA GLU A 89 15.09 -11.98 1.61
C GLU A 89 13.71 -12.65 1.53
N PHE A 90 12.82 -12.17 0.65
CA PHE A 90 11.51 -12.77 0.42
C PHE A 90 11.67 -14.25 0.06
N VAL A 91 12.44 -14.56 -0.97
CA VAL A 91 12.66 -15.94 -1.44
C VAL A 91 13.26 -16.81 -0.34
N ARG A 92 14.24 -16.30 0.43
CA ARG A 92 14.83 -17.03 1.55
C ARG A 92 13.79 -17.41 2.60
N ARG A 93 12.85 -16.52 2.92
CA ARG A 93 11.80 -16.75 3.94
C ARG A 93 10.69 -17.66 3.43
N THR A 94 10.28 -17.51 2.16
CA THR A 94 9.09 -18.17 1.63
C THR A 94 9.39 -19.55 1.03
N GLN A 95 10.57 -19.74 0.41
CA GLN A 95 10.88 -20.92 -0.41
C GLN A 95 11.95 -21.83 0.20
N GLN A 96 12.58 -21.44 1.31
CA GLN A 96 13.68 -22.17 1.97
C GLN A 96 14.81 -22.61 1.02
N LEU A 97 14.98 -21.92 -0.13
CA LEU A 97 15.96 -22.30 -1.14
C LEU A 97 17.40 -22.17 -0.59
N PRO A 98 18.30 -23.10 -0.95
CA PRO A 98 19.70 -23.05 -0.51
C PRO A 98 20.38 -21.73 -0.92
N THR A 99 21.21 -21.21 -0.03
CA THR A 99 21.86 -19.89 -0.10
C THR A 99 22.78 -19.61 -1.31
N PRO A 100 23.46 -20.59 -1.96
CA PRO A 100 24.30 -20.28 -3.12
C PRO A 100 23.42 -19.77 -4.27
N SER A 101 23.74 -18.60 -4.82
CA SER A 101 23.06 -17.93 -5.95
C SER A 101 21.76 -17.14 -5.68
N LEU A 102 21.36 -16.89 -4.42
CA LEU A 102 20.14 -16.13 -4.12
C LEU A 102 20.11 -14.73 -4.77
N ARG A 103 21.25 -14.03 -4.81
CA ARG A 103 21.30 -12.67 -5.37
C ARG A 103 21.09 -12.64 -6.89
N SER A 104 21.71 -13.56 -7.62
CA SER A 104 21.52 -13.67 -9.08
C SER A 104 20.10 -14.12 -9.43
N THR A 105 19.55 -15.05 -8.65
CA THR A 105 18.14 -15.47 -8.80
C THR A 105 17.20 -14.31 -8.50
N ALA A 106 17.44 -13.55 -7.43
CA ALA A 106 16.64 -12.38 -7.08
C ALA A 106 16.70 -11.28 -8.13
N ALA A 107 17.85 -11.05 -8.76
CA ALA A 107 17.98 -10.11 -9.87
C ALA A 107 17.14 -10.53 -11.09
N LEU A 108 17.17 -11.83 -11.43
CA LEU A 108 16.33 -12.38 -12.51
C LEU A 108 14.83 -12.30 -12.17
N LEU A 109 14.45 -12.58 -10.93
CA LEU A 109 13.07 -12.46 -10.47
C LEU A 109 12.62 -11.00 -10.53
N ARG A 110 13.46 -10.05 -10.11
CA ARG A 110 13.18 -8.61 -10.21
C ARG A 110 12.94 -8.17 -11.65
N ASP A 111 13.77 -8.62 -12.59
CA ASP A 111 13.63 -8.31 -14.02
C ASP A 111 12.29 -8.83 -14.57
N LYS A 112 11.88 -10.02 -14.15
CA LYS A 112 10.61 -10.63 -14.58
C LYS A 112 9.36 -10.03 -13.94
N THR A 113 9.44 -9.57 -12.69
CA THR A 113 8.27 -9.13 -11.91
C THR A 113 8.19 -7.62 -11.74
N GLY A 114 9.24 -6.88 -12.13
CA GLY A 114 9.41 -5.48 -11.75
C GLY A 114 9.52 -5.27 -10.24
N GLY A 115 9.82 -6.33 -9.46
CA GLY A 115 9.78 -6.29 -8.00
C GLY A 115 8.38 -6.36 -7.38
N ASN A 116 7.34 -6.66 -8.18
CA ASN A 116 5.98 -6.80 -7.66
C ASN A 116 5.88 -8.07 -6.76
N PRO A 117 5.54 -7.94 -5.46
CA PRO A 117 5.46 -9.08 -4.55
C PRO A 117 4.43 -10.14 -4.94
N PHE A 118 3.30 -9.73 -5.54
CA PHE A 118 2.27 -10.65 -6.00
C PHE A 118 2.80 -11.51 -7.15
N PHE A 119 3.37 -10.90 -8.19
CA PHE A 119 3.96 -11.66 -9.30
C PHE A 119 5.16 -12.50 -8.88
N LEU A 120 5.94 -12.04 -7.89
CA LEU A 120 7.00 -12.83 -7.29
C LEU A 120 6.46 -14.12 -6.66
N ASN A 121 5.38 -14.02 -5.88
CA ASN A 121 4.74 -15.17 -5.25
C ASN A 121 4.18 -16.15 -6.30
N GLU A 122 3.46 -15.65 -7.30
CA GLU A 122 2.91 -16.48 -8.39
C GLU A 122 4.02 -17.20 -9.17
N LEU A 123 5.12 -16.52 -9.49
CA LEU A 123 6.24 -17.11 -10.21
C LEU A 123 6.94 -18.19 -9.37
N CYS A 124 7.12 -17.97 -8.06
CA CYS A 124 7.65 -18.99 -7.15
C CYS A 124 6.74 -20.23 -7.10
N ASN A 125 5.44 -20.04 -6.88
CA ASN A 125 4.47 -21.14 -6.85
C ASN A 125 4.46 -21.94 -8.16
N HIS A 126 4.52 -21.26 -9.31
CA HIS A 126 4.56 -21.93 -10.62
C HIS A 126 5.83 -22.76 -10.85
N LEU A 127 6.97 -22.37 -10.27
CA LEU A 127 8.22 -23.12 -10.38
C LEU A 127 8.20 -24.38 -9.49
N GLU A 128 7.61 -24.32 -8.30
CA GLU A 128 7.42 -25.50 -7.44
C GLU A 128 6.55 -26.57 -8.12
N ILE A 129 5.44 -26.16 -8.76
CA ILE A 129 4.50 -27.07 -9.46
C ILE A 129 5.17 -27.81 -10.63
N ARG A 130 6.19 -27.22 -11.25
CA ARG A 130 6.91 -27.82 -12.40
C ARG A 130 8.13 -28.65 -11.99
N ALA A 131 8.60 -28.51 -10.75
CA ALA A 131 9.75 -29.23 -10.22
C ALA A 131 9.36 -30.50 -9.43
N GLY A 132 8.07 -30.70 -9.15
CA GLY A 132 7.49 -31.95 -8.63
C GLY A 132 6.87 -32.81 -9.71
#